data_AF-A0A1G2Y8H1-F1
#
_entry.id   AF-A0A1G2Y8H1-F1
#
_cell.length_a   1.000
_cell.length_b   1.000
_cell.length_c   1.000
_cell.angle_alpha   90.00
_cell.angle_beta   90.00
_cell.angle_gamma   90.00
#
_symmetry.space_group_name_H-M   'P 1'
#
loop_
_entity.id
_entity.type
_entity.pdbx_description
1 polymer ?
#
loop_
_entity_poly.entity_id
_entity_poly.type
_entity_poly.pdbx_seq_one_letter_code
_entity_poly.pdbx_strand_id
1 'polypeptide(L)'
;MQRDNSKFKIEMKRRMYAYTLKLVEFIDSLPSDNVSKRLSDQLLRSGTSIIANFVEGQAASSKKDFTNYLNIALKSSNETKLWLALLKDKKEPKAMMLNGYQTKHWKFLIFWVHV
;
A
#
# COMPACT_ATOMS: atom_id res chain seq x y z
N MET A 1 8.17 -34.91 -5.76
CA MET A 1 8.05 -33.65 -4.99
C MET A 1 8.49 -32.38 -5.72
N GLN A 2 9.43 -32.37 -6.69
CA GLN A 2 9.89 -31.13 -7.34
C GLN A 2 8.87 -30.45 -8.29
N ARG A 3 7.94 -31.20 -8.91
CA ARG A 3 6.91 -30.65 -9.84
C ARG A 3 5.91 -29.70 -9.18
N ASP A 4 5.76 -29.76 -7.86
CA ASP A 4 4.73 -29.00 -7.13
C ASP A 4 5.20 -27.58 -6.81
N ASN A 5 6.48 -27.42 -6.47
CA ASN A 5 7.07 -26.14 -6.11
C ASN A 5 7.23 -25.20 -7.33
N SER A 6 7.54 -25.73 -8.51
CA SER A 6 7.60 -24.91 -9.74
C SER A 6 6.23 -24.40 -10.17
N LYS A 7 5.21 -25.26 -10.11
CA LYS A 7 3.81 -24.87 -10.36
C LYS A 7 3.34 -23.80 -9.37
N PHE A 8 3.63 -23.97 -8.09
CA PHE A 8 3.30 -22.99 -7.06
C PHE A 8 3.93 -21.62 -7.34
N LYS A 9 5.23 -21.57 -7.69
CA LYS A 9 5.92 -20.31 -8.02
C LYS A 9 5.28 -19.59 -9.21
N ILE A 10 4.98 -20.32 -10.28
CA ILE A 10 4.32 -19.77 -11.48
C ILE A 10 2.94 -19.20 -11.12
N GLU A 11 2.15 -19.96 -10.38
CA GLU A 11 0.81 -19.54 -9.97
C GLU A 11 0.85 -18.31 -9.06
N MET A 12 1.78 -18.26 -8.09
CA MET A 12 1.96 -17.09 -7.23
C MET A 12 2.32 -15.85 -8.03
N LYS A 13 3.28 -15.95 -8.97
CA LYS A 13 3.64 -14.83 -9.85
C LYS A 13 2.44 -14.36 -10.68
N ARG A 14 1.65 -15.28 -11.23
CA ARG A 14 0.45 -14.98 -12.01
C ARG A 14 -0.59 -14.23 -11.17
N ARG A 15 -0.85 -14.70 -9.94
CA ARG A 15 -1.78 -14.06 -9.00
C ARG A 15 -1.35 -12.66 -8.61
N MET A 16 -0.05 -12.47 -8.32
CA MET A 16 0.49 -11.15 -7.98
C MET A 16 0.40 -10.20 -9.16
N TYR A 17 0.71 -10.66 -10.37
CA TYR A 17 0.59 -9.83 -11.58
C TYR A 17 -0.85 -9.41 -11.85
N ALA A 18 -1.80 -10.34 -11.76
CA ALA A 18 -3.22 -10.04 -11.90
C ALA A 18 -3.73 -9.08 -10.81
N TYR A 19 -3.23 -9.21 -9.57
CA TYR A 19 -3.50 -8.25 -8.50
C TYR A 19 -2.97 -6.86 -8.84
N THR A 20 -1.73 -6.75 -9.33
CA THR A 20 -1.12 -5.47 -9.70
C THR A 20 -1.89 -4.79 -10.83
N LEU A 21 -2.34 -5.52 -11.84
CA LEU A 21 -3.20 -4.95 -12.90
C LEU A 21 -4.50 -4.39 -12.33
N LYS A 22 -5.20 -5.16 -11.50
CA LYS A 22 -6.44 -4.70 -10.82
C LYS A 22 -6.21 -3.49 -9.94
N LEU A 23 -5.04 -3.40 -9.30
CA LEU A 23 -4.67 -2.25 -8.48
C LEU A 23 -4.50 -0.99 -9.35
N VAL A 24 -3.83 -1.11 -10.49
CA VAL A 24 -3.65 0.00 -11.45
C VAL A 24 -5.02 0.45 -11.98
N GLU A 25 -5.85 -0.49 -12.44
CA GLU A 25 -7.23 -0.19 -12.90
C GLU A 25 -8.06 0.49 -11.80
N PHE A 26 -7.95 0.03 -10.55
CA PHE A 26 -8.62 0.66 -9.41
C PHE A 26 -8.14 2.09 -9.21
N ILE A 27 -6.82 2.33 -9.25
CA ILE A 27 -6.23 3.66 -9.07
C ILE A 27 -6.69 4.62 -10.18
N ASP A 28 -6.70 4.16 -11.42
CA ASP A 28 -7.17 4.95 -12.57
C ASP A 28 -8.65 5.32 -12.46
N SER A 29 -9.45 4.53 -11.72
CA SER A 29 -10.86 4.83 -11.45
C SER A 29 -11.10 5.84 -10.31
N LEU A 30 -10.05 6.23 -9.57
CA LEU A 30 -10.20 7.14 -8.42
C LEU A 30 -10.41 8.59 -8.87
N PRO A 31 -11.12 9.40 -8.06
CA PRO A 31 -11.29 10.83 -8.35
C PRO A 31 -9.96 11.55 -8.52
N SER A 32 -9.88 12.51 -9.44
CA SER A 32 -8.65 13.25 -9.74
C SER A 32 -8.41 14.47 -8.82
N ASP A 33 -9.04 14.49 -7.63
CA ASP A 33 -8.82 15.54 -6.64
C ASP A 33 -7.44 15.43 -5.98
N ASN A 34 -6.95 16.53 -5.42
CA ASN A 34 -5.57 16.61 -4.90
C ASN A 34 -5.27 15.55 -3.82
N VAL A 35 -6.23 15.26 -2.94
CA VAL A 35 -6.02 14.27 -1.86
C VAL A 35 -6.05 12.86 -2.43
N SER A 36 -7.04 12.54 -3.27
CA SER A 36 -7.12 11.24 -3.95
C SER A 36 -5.86 10.96 -4.77
N LYS A 37 -5.33 11.94 -5.52
CA LYS A 37 -4.08 11.79 -6.28
C LYS A 37 -2.91 11.40 -5.39
N ARG A 38 -2.70 12.11 -4.28
CA ARG A 38 -1.60 11.81 -3.35
C ARG A 38 -1.74 10.44 -2.69
N LEU A 39 -2.95 10.06 -2.28
CA LEU A 39 -3.21 8.72 -1.72
C LEU A 39 -3.03 7.63 -2.78
N SER A 40 -3.44 7.89 -4.02
CA SER A 40 -3.28 6.99 -5.16
C SER A 40 -1.80 6.78 -5.50
N ASP A 41 -0.98 7.83 -5.49
CA ASP A 41 0.46 7.71 -5.73
C ASP A 41 1.14 6.81 -4.68
N GLN A 42 0.77 6.98 -3.40
CA GLN A 42 1.31 6.15 -2.32
C GLN A 42 0.81 4.70 -2.42
N LEU A 43 -0.46 4.51 -2.77
CA LEU A 43 -1.04 3.21 -3.01
C LEU A 43 -0.36 2.49 -4.19
N LEU A 44 -0.13 3.20 -5.30
CA LEU A 44 0.54 2.65 -6.48
C LEU A 44 1.94 2.15 -6.13
N ARG A 45 2.74 3.00 -5.45
CA ARG A 45 4.11 2.67 -5.07
C ARG A 45 4.17 1.49 -4.11
N SER A 46 3.38 1.52 -3.04
CA SER A 46 3.38 0.44 -2.05
C SER A 46 2.84 -0.87 -2.64
N GLY A 47 1.76 -0.84 -3.44
CA GLY A 47 1.16 -2.05 -3.99
C GLY A 47 1.98 -2.69 -5.11
N THR A 48 2.65 -1.90 -5.96
CA THR A 48 3.58 -2.44 -6.98
C THR A 48 4.88 -2.96 -6.36
N SER A 49 5.35 -2.37 -5.27
CA SER A 49 6.52 -2.84 -4.52
C SER A 49 6.37 -4.30 -4.04
N ILE A 50 5.15 -4.78 -3.79
CA ILE A 50 4.90 -6.16 -3.36
C ILE A 50 5.37 -7.17 -4.41
N ILE A 51 4.96 -7.01 -5.68
CA ILE A 51 5.38 -7.93 -6.76
C ILE A 51 6.84 -7.71 -7.13
N ALA A 52 7.33 -6.46 -7.11
CA ALA A 52 8.73 -6.16 -7.39
C ALA A 52 9.67 -6.91 -6.43
N ASN A 53 9.44 -6.78 -5.12
CA ASN A 53 10.24 -7.48 -4.11
C ASN A 53 10.10 -9.01 -4.20
N PHE A 54 8.91 -9.54 -4.55
CA PHE A 54 8.76 -10.97 -4.77
C PHE A 54 9.59 -11.47 -5.98
N VAL A 55 9.60 -10.71 -7.08
CA VAL A 55 10.38 -11.04 -8.28
C VAL A 55 11.88 -10.95 -7.99
N GLU A 56 12.34 -9.91 -7.31
CA GLU A 56 13.73 -9.77 -6.89
C GLU A 56 14.15 -10.91 -5.93
N GLY A 57 13.29 -11.25 -4.97
CA GLY A 57 13.52 -12.38 -4.08
C GLY A 57 13.68 -13.72 -4.79
N GLN A 58 13.01 -13.94 -5.94
CA GLN A 58 13.20 -15.18 -6.70
C GLN A 58 14.61 -15.33 -7.29
N ALA A 59 15.33 -14.22 -7.46
CA ALA A 59 16.72 -14.20 -7.89
C ALA A 59 17.72 -14.15 -6.71
N ALA A 60 17.23 -14.23 -5.46
CA ALA A 60 18.06 -14.13 -4.26
C ALA A 60 19.13 -15.23 -4.19
N SER A 61 20.32 -14.85 -3.74
CA SER A 61 21.50 -15.73 -3.66
C SER A 61 21.44 -16.74 -2.51
N SER A 62 20.56 -16.51 -1.53
CA SER A 62 20.41 -17.36 -0.35
C SER A 62 18.98 -17.36 0.18
N LYS A 63 18.65 -18.33 1.05
CA LYS A 63 17.36 -18.38 1.75
C LYS A 63 17.13 -17.15 2.63
N LYS A 64 18.17 -16.66 3.31
CA LYS A 64 18.09 -15.46 4.17
C LYS A 64 17.75 -14.23 3.34
N ASP A 65 18.41 -14.09 2.19
CA ASP A 65 18.20 -13.01 1.25
C ASP A 65 16.77 -13.05 0.67
N PHE A 66 16.30 -14.23 0.27
CA PHE A 66 14.90 -14.42 -0.14
C PHE A 66 13.90 -14.00 0.96
N THR A 67 14.12 -14.41 2.21
CA THR A 67 13.27 -14.01 3.33
C THR A 67 13.26 -12.50 3.55
N ASN A 68 14.40 -11.82 3.36
CA ASN A 68 14.46 -10.36 3.47
C ASN A 68 13.57 -9.68 2.42
N TYR A 69 13.62 -10.13 1.16
CA TYR A 69 12.73 -9.65 0.11
C TYR A 69 11.25 -9.88 0.42
N LEU A 70 10.89 -11.05 0.95
CA LEU A 70 9.52 -11.32 1.39
C LEU A 70 9.09 -10.43 2.56
N ASN A 71 10.00 -10.11 3.49
CA ASN A 71 9.72 -9.18 4.58
C ASN A 71 9.48 -7.75 4.07
N ILE A 72 10.20 -7.32 3.04
CA ILE A 72 9.95 -6.02 2.40
C ILE A 72 8.58 -6.04 1.70
N ALA A 73 8.26 -7.09 0.94
CA ALA A 73 6.96 -7.25 0.32
C ALA A 73 5.81 -7.24 1.34
N LEU A 74 6.01 -7.84 2.51
CA LEU A 74 5.04 -7.82 3.62
C LEU A 74 4.83 -6.39 4.17
N LYS A 75 5.91 -5.63 4.38
CA LYS A 75 5.81 -4.23 4.81
C LYS A 75 5.05 -3.39 3.78
N SER A 76 5.39 -3.53 2.50
CA SER A 76 4.67 -2.86 1.41
C SER A 76 3.18 -3.27 1.35
N SER A 77 2.85 -4.53 1.64
CA SER A 77 1.46 -4.98 1.75
C SER A 77 0.70 -4.31 2.90
N ASN A 78 1.35 -4.11 4.05
CA ASN A 78 0.72 -3.41 5.18
C ASN A 78 0.48 -1.92 4.87
N GLU A 79 1.44 -1.26 4.22
CA GLU A 79 1.24 0.12 3.73
C GLU A 79 0.10 0.19 2.71
N THR A 80 0.06 -0.75 1.77
CA THR A 80 -1.02 -0.83 0.77
C THR A 80 -2.40 -0.92 1.43
N LYS A 81 -2.53 -1.75 2.48
CA LYS A 81 -3.78 -1.86 3.26
C LYS A 81 -4.17 -0.54 3.92
N LEU A 82 -3.20 0.19 4.47
CA LEU A 82 -3.44 1.50 5.09
C LEU A 82 -4.00 2.49 4.06
N TRP A 83 -3.38 2.59 2.88
CA TRP A 83 -3.84 3.51 1.84
C TRP A 83 -5.23 3.16 1.29
N LEU A 84 -5.53 1.86 1.13
CA LEU A 84 -6.86 1.39 0.77
C LEU A 84 -7.92 1.77 1.83
N ALA A 85 -7.57 1.64 3.12
CA ALA A 85 -8.46 2.03 4.22
C ALA A 85 -8.75 3.54 4.20
N LEU A 86 -7.71 4.37 4.02
CA LEU A 86 -7.87 5.83 3.93
C LEU A 86 -8.72 6.26 2.73
N LEU A 87 -8.53 5.62 1.56
CA LEU A 87 -9.34 5.89 0.37
C LEU A 87 -10.80 5.46 0.54
N LYS A 88 -11.05 4.35 1.26
CA LYS A 88 -12.39 3.89 1.61
C LYS A 88 -13.07 4.90 2.54
N ASP A 89 -12.41 5.30 3.62
CA ASP A 89 -12.98 6.20 4.63
C ASP A 89 -13.17 7.63 4.11
N LYS A 90 -12.32 8.08 3.16
CA LYS A 90 -12.51 9.37 2.46
C LYS A 90 -13.83 9.44 1.69
N LYS A 91 -14.30 8.31 1.14
CA LYS A 91 -15.56 8.27 0.37
C LYS A 91 -16.79 8.43 1.26
N GLU A 92 -16.66 8.25 2.58
CA GLU A 92 -17.72 8.56 3.53
C GLU A 92 -17.64 10.05 3.89
N PRO A 93 -18.57 10.90 3.43
CA PRO A 93 -18.71 12.22 4.03
C PRO A 93 -19.15 11.98 5.48
N LYS A 94 -18.22 11.99 6.42
CA LYS A 94 -18.54 12.20 7.83
C LYS A 94 -19.22 13.56 7.91
N ALA A 95 -20.55 13.55 7.85
CA ALA A 95 -21.45 14.67 8.09
C ALA A 95 -21.36 15.23 9.53
N MET A 96 -20.18 15.16 10.16
CA MET A 96 -20.00 15.25 11.60
C MET A 96 -18.73 16.02 12.01
N MET A 97 -18.17 16.86 11.12
CA MET A 97 -17.01 17.72 11.44
C MET A 97 -17.22 19.20 11.14
N LEU A 98 -18.45 19.66 10.85
CA LEU A 98 -18.73 21.08 10.59
C LEU A 98 -19.60 21.78 11.63
N ASN A 99 -20.09 21.09 12.67
CA ASN A 99 -20.84 21.72 13.77
C ASN A 99 -20.03 21.94 15.06
N GLY A 100 -18.72 21.66 15.09
CA GLY A 100 -17.92 21.74 16.33
C GLY A 100 -16.55 22.41 16.24
N TYR A 101 -15.95 22.55 15.05
CA TYR A 101 -14.61 23.15 14.91
C TYR A 101 -14.67 24.61 14.45
N GLN A 102 -15.50 25.41 15.13
CA GLN A 102 -15.24 26.83 15.23
C GLN A 102 -14.03 27.03 16.15
N THR A 103 -12.90 27.36 15.53
CA THR A 103 -11.86 28.25 16.05
C THR A 103 -11.05 27.81 17.28
N LYS A 104 -9.72 28.02 17.18
CA LYS A 104 -8.71 27.91 18.24
C LYS A 104 -8.28 26.48 18.57
N HIS A 105 -7.29 25.95 17.87
CA HIS A 105 -6.12 25.29 18.50
C HIS A 105 -5.07 24.83 17.46
N TRP A 106 -4.75 25.71 16.50
CA TRP A 106 -3.46 25.70 15.79
C TRP A 106 -2.25 25.94 16.74
N LYS A 107 -2.47 25.90 18.06
CA LYS A 107 -1.46 25.99 19.12
C LYS A 107 -0.77 24.66 19.46
N PHE A 108 -1.23 23.51 18.95
CA PHE A 108 -0.58 22.22 19.27
C PHE A 108 0.69 21.94 18.46
N LEU A 109 0.94 22.68 17.37
CA LEU A 109 2.16 22.55 16.55
C LEU A 109 3.42 23.20 17.18
N ILE A 110 3.32 23.80 18.38
CA ILE A 110 4.45 24.47 19.05
C ILE A 110 4.93 23.76 20.34
N PHE A 111 4.21 22.75 20.88
CA PHE A 111 4.51 22.25 22.23
C PHE A 111 5.36 20.96 22.32
N TRP A 112 5.81 20.35 21.22
CA TRP A 112 6.62 19.11 21.25
C TRP A 112 8.08 19.28 20.80
N VAL A 113 8.65 20.49 20.92
CA VAL A 113 10.09 20.74 20.69
C VAL A 113 10.90 20.88 22.00
N HIS A 114 10.27 20.92 23.18
CA HIS A 114 11.01 20.85 24.45
C HIS A 114 10.17 20.17 25.53
N VAL A 115 10.27 18.84 25.65
CA VAL A 115 10.51 18.01 26.85
C VAL A 115 10.67 16.57 26.37
#